data_AF-A0A1D8NJW6-F1
#
_entry.id   AF-A0A1D8NJW6-F1
#
_cell.length_a   1.000
_cell.length_b   1.000
_cell.length_c   1.000
_cell.angle_alpha   90.00
_cell.angle_beta   90.00
_cell.angle_gamma   90.00
#
_symmetry.space_group_name_H-M   'P 1'
#
loop_
_entity.id
_entity.type
_entity.pdbx_description
1 polymer ?
#
loop_
_entity_poly.entity_id
_entity_poly.type
_entity_poly.pdbx_seq_one_letter_code
_entity_poly.pdbx_strand_id
1 'polypeptide(L)' 'MSATIKQLRERFYDGSISVKVVLSIPHDKLLESQVYYIQIPRVAYLHNYVETILRYFGRYRDEDDFETWFEFEGVPVKW' A
#
# COMPACT_ATOMS: atom_id res chain seq x y z
N MET A 1 -7.53 -34.39 6.78
CA MET A 1 -6.49 -34.31 7.84
C MET A 1 -6.49 -32.88 8.37
N SER A 2 -6.54 -32.69 9.69
CA SER A 2 -6.45 -31.34 10.30
C SER A 2 -5.04 -30.78 10.12
N ALA A 3 -4.91 -29.51 9.77
CA ALA A 3 -3.62 -28.83 9.76
C ALA A 3 -3.06 -28.77 11.19
N THR A 4 -1.75 -28.96 11.33
CA THR A 4 -1.05 -28.77 12.60
C THR A 4 -0.94 -27.28 12.94
N ILE A 5 -0.75 -26.94 14.22
CA ILE A 5 -0.58 -25.54 14.65
C ILE A 5 0.60 -24.87 13.94
N LYS A 6 1.68 -25.61 13.68
CA LYS A 6 2.84 -25.10 12.93
C LYS A 6 2.45 -24.67 11.52
N GLN A 7 1.74 -25.53 10.79
CA GLN A 7 1.26 -25.23 9.44
C GLN A 7 0.29 -24.04 9.42
N LEU A 8 -0.52 -23.87 10.47
CA LEU A 8 -1.41 -22.72 10.58
C LEU A 8 -0.65 -21.41 10.80
N ARG A 9 0.41 -21.43 11.63
CA ARG A 9 1.26 -20.25 11.87
C ARG A 9 2.00 -19.83 10.62
N GLU A 10 2.57 -20.79 9.88
CA GLU A 10 3.24 -20.54 8.60
C GLU A 10 2.27 -19.89 7.60
N ARG A 11 1.08 -20.47 7.42
CA ARG A 11 0.05 -19.90 6.54
C ARG A 11 -0.42 -18.51 6.93
N PHE A 12 -0.48 -18.22 8.23
CA PHE A 12 -0.85 -16.89 8.72
C PHE A 12 0.24 -15.86 8.41
N TYR A 13 1.50 -16.24 8.66
CA TYR A 13 2.67 -15.40 8.41
C TYR A 13 2.88 -15.10 6.92
N ASP A 14 2.71 -16.11 6.06
CA ASP A 14 2.91 -16.01 4.62
C ASP A 14 1.72 -15.35 3.88
N GLY A 15 0.64 -15.04 4.59
CA GLY A 15 -0.55 -14.43 3.99
C GLY A 15 -0.27 -13.01 3.47
N SER A 16 -0.72 -12.72 2.25
CA SER A 16 -0.63 -11.38 1.63
C SER A 16 -1.99 -10.79 1.26
N ILE A 17 -1.98 -9.49 0.95
CA ILE A 17 -3.07 -8.73 0.36
C ILE A 17 -2.54 -8.05 -0.91
N SER A 18 -3.26 -8.22 -2.02
CA SER A 18 -3.05 -7.44 -3.23
C SER A 18 -3.57 -6.02 -3.02
N VAL A 19 -2.68 -5.03 -3.05
CA VAL A 19 -3.04 -3.63 -2.86
C VAL A 19 -2.84 -2.87 -4.17
N LYS A 20 -3.87 -2.11 -4.56
CA LYS A 20 -3.83 -1.13 -5.65
C LYS A 20 -3.65 0.25 -5.04
N VAL A 21 -2.48 0.86 -5.25
CA VAL A 21 -2.20 2.22 -4.81
C VAL A 21 -2.42 3.17 -5.98
N VAL A 22 -3.15 4.24 -5.71
CA VAL A 22 -3.42 5.33 -6.66
C VAL A 22 -2.96 6.62 -6.00
N LEU A 23 -2.24 7.45 -6.73
CA LEU A 23 -1.86 8.76 -6.24
C LEU A 23 -3.09 9.67 -6.24
N SER A 24 -3.34 10.36 -5.12
CA SER A 24 -4.38 11.38 -5.05
C SER A 24 -3.91 12.61 -5.84
N ILE A 25 -4.35 12.69 -7.09
CA ILE A 25 -4.09 13.82 -7.98
C ILE A 25 -5.39 14.55 -8.30
N PRO A 26 -5.35 15.87 -8.53
CA PRO A 26 -6.51 16.64 -8.98
C PRO A 26 -7.21 16.01 -10.20
N HIS A 27 -8.54 16.14 -10.24
CA HIS A 27 -9.41 15.49 -11.24
C HIS A 27 -9.01 15.79 -12.70
N ASP A 28 -8.46 16.97 -12.95
CA ASP A 28 -7.96 17.44 -14.25
C ASP A 28 -6.70 16.69 -14.74
N LYS A 29 -5.99 15.99 -13.85
CA LYS A 29 -4.79 15.20 -14.17
C LYS A 29 -5.02 13.68 -14.16
N LEU A 30 -6.26 13.22 -13.94
CA LEU A 30 -6.62 11.79 -13.82
C LEU A 30 -6.25 10.93 -15.03
N LEU A 31 -6.22 11.49 -16.24
CA LEU A 31 -5.87 10.75 -17.46
C LEU A 31 -4.41 10.25 -17.46
N GLU A 32 -3.57 10.81 -16.57
CA GLU A 32 -2.17 10.42 -16.38
C GLU A 32 -1.94 9.58 -15.11
N SER A 33 -3.01 9.22 -14.38
CA SER A 33 -2.87 8.58 -13.08
C SER A 33 -2.19 7.21 -13.22
N GLN A 34 -0.95 7.11 -12.74
CA GLN A 34 -0.27 5.84 -12.61
C GLN A 34 -0.90 5.03 -11.46
N VAL A 35 -0.92 3.71 -11.62
CA VAL A 35 -1.42 2.78 -10.62
C VAL A 35 -0.28 1.85 -10.24
N TYR A 36 -0.04 1.71 -8.94
CA TYR A 36 0.97 0.79 -8.43
C TYR A 36 0.31 -0.40 -7.74
N TYR A 37 0.57 -1.60 -8.25
CA TYR A 37 0.10 -2.84 -7.63
C TYR A 37 1.23 -3.45 -6.80
N ILE A 38 0.97 -3.72 -5.52
CA ILE A 38 1.93 -4.30 -4.58
C ILE A 38 1.29 -5.40 -3.74
N GLN A 39 2.05 -6.46 -3.44
CA GLN A 39 1.67 -7.49 -2.47
C GLN A 39 2.19 -7.08 -1.09
N ILE A 40 1.28 -6.95 -0.12
CA ILE A 40 1.63 -6.58 1.25
C ILE A 40 1.34 -7.76 2.18
N PRO A 41 2.31 -8.23 2.98
CA PRO A 41 2.07 -9.24 4.01
C PRO A 41 1.02 -8.75 5.01
N ARG A 42 0.07 -9.62 5.38
CA ARG A 42 -1.00 -9.31 6.34
C ARG A 42 -0.47 -8.95 7.74
N VAL A 43 0.72 -9.42 8.04
CA VAL A 43 1.41 -9.22 9.33
C VAL A 43 2.32 -7.99 9.33
N ALA A 44 2.37 -7.24 8.23
CA ALA A 44 3.17 -6.03 8.10
C ALA A 44 2.30 -4.77 8.21
N TYR A 45 2.93 -3.67 8.59
CA TYR A 45 2.31 -2.34 8.57
C TYR A 45 2.53 -1.64 7.23
N LEU A 46 1.56 -0.81 6.83
CA LEU A 46 1.56 -0.13 5.55
C LEU A 46 2.69 0.91 5.43
N HIS A 47 3.08 1.53 6.55
CA HIS A 47 4.16 2.54 6.58
C HIS A 47 5.50 2.02 6.04
N ASN A 48 5.78 0.73 6.20
CA ASN A 48 7.02 0.10 5.70
C ASN A 48 7.16 0.16 4.17
N TYR A 49 6.06 0.42 3.46
CA TYR A 49 6.00 0.43 2.00
C TYR A 49 5.96 1.85 1.42
N VAL A 50 5.85 2.89 2.26
CA VAL A 50 5.70 4.29 1.82
C VAL A 50 6.84 4.71 0.89
N GLU A 51 8.10 4.49 1.28
CA GLU A 51 9.24 4.90 0.46
C GLU A 51 9.26 4.19 -0.90
N THR A 52 8.93 2.89 -0.93
CA THR A 52 8.86 2.10 -2.17
C THR A 52 7.74 2.59 -3.08
N ILE A 53 6.57 2.90 -2.51
CA ILE A 53 5.42 3.46 -3.21
C ILE A 53 5.75 4.86 -3.76
N LEU A 54 6.33 5.73 -2.95
CA LEU A 54 6.73 7.09 -3.35
C LEU A 54 7.79 7.07 -4.45
N ARG A 55 8.77 6.17 -4.39
CA ARG A 55 9.77 5.98 -5.45
C ARG A 55 9.12 5.60 -6.79
N TYR A 56 8.11 4.73 -6.77
CA TYR A 56 7.37 4.38 -7.99
C TYR A 56 6.69 5.62 -8.61
N PHE A 57 6.10 6.48 -7.78
CA PHE A 57 5.44 7.71 -8.21
C PHE A 57 6.40 8.90 -8.41
N GLY A 58 7.72 8.70 -8.38
CA GLY A 58 8.76 9.71 -8.13
C GLY A 58 8.76 11.02 -8.93
N ARG A 59 7.95 11.17 -9.98
CA ARG A 59 7.76 12.42 -10.75
C ARG A 59 6.69 13.36 -10.19
N TYR A 60 5.90 12.91 -9.20
CA TYR A 60 4.78 13.68 -8.62
C TYR A 60 5.06 14.16 -7.19
N ARG A 61 6.32 14.11 -6.75
CA ARG A 61 6.73 14.77 -5.51
C ARG A 61 6.83 16.27 -5.78
N ASP A 62 5.93 17.04 -5.21
CA ASP A 62 6.21 18.46 -4.98
C ASP A 62 7.31 18.56 -3.90
N GLU A 63 8.19 19.55 -4.03
CA GLU A 63 9.41 19.69 -3.20
C GLU A 63 9.13 19.97 -1.71
N ASP A 64 7.88 20.27 -1.36
CA ASP A 64 7.43 20.39 0.03
C ASP A 64 7.03 19.01 0.56
N ASP A 65 7.92 18.40 1.34
CA ASP A 65 7.74 17.12 2.06
C ASP A 65 6.55 17.23 3.05
N PHE A 66 5.33 17.05 2.54
CA PHE A 66 4.14 16.90 3.36
C PHE A 66 4.11 15.51 4.03
N GLU A 67 3.55 15.43 5.24
CA GLU A 67 3.17 14.16 5.86
C GLU A 67 2.28 13.37 4.88
N THR A 68 2.76 12.22 4.42
CA THR A 68 2.01 11.34 3.50
C THR A 68 1.17 10.35 4.29
N TRP A 69 -0.08 10.15 3.89
CA TRP A 69 -0.96 9.12 4.46
C TRP A 69 -1.65 8.30 3.36
N PHE A 70 -2.27 7.20 3.76
CA PHE A 70 -3.14 6.40 2.91
C PHE A 70 -4.60 6.64 3.27
N GLU A 71 -5.47 6.56 2.28
CA GLU A 71 -6.91 6.55 2.46
C GLU A 71 -7.52 5.34 1.75
N PHE A 72 -8.66 4.88 2.26
CA PHE A 72 -9.49 3.88 1.60
C PHE A 72 -10.93 4.40 1.62
N GLU A 73 -11.50 4.58 0.42
CA GLU A 73 -12.87 5.10 0.24
C GLU A 73 -13.11 6.43 1.00
N GLY A 74 -12.13 7.33 0.98
CA GLY A 74 -12.18 8.64 1.63
C GLY A 74 -11.94 8.63 3.14
N VAL A 75 -11.59 7.48 3.72
CA VAL A 75 -11.27 7.33 5.15
C VAL A 75 -9.76 7.16 5.34
N PRO A 76 -9.08 7.98 6.16
CA PRO A 76 -7.67 7.79 6.47
C PRO A 76 -7.40 6.43 7.12
N VAL A 77 -6.42 5.71 6.58
CA VAL A 77 -5.98 4.42 7.10
C VAL A 77 -4.93 4.66 8.16
N LYS A 78 -5.21 4.23 9.39
CA LYS A 78 -4.22 4.21 10.46
C LYS A 78 -3.14 3.18 10.12
N TRP A 79 -1.89 3.62 10.16
CA TRP A 79 -0.74 2.76 9.92
C TRP A 79 -0.49 1.79 11.07
#